data_AF-A0A6B1CK84-F1
#
_entry.id   AF-A0A6B1CK84-F1
#
_cell.length_a   1.000
_cell.length_b   1.000
_cell.length_c   1.000
_cell.angle_alpha   90.00
_cell.angle_beta   90.00
_cell.angle_gamma   90.00
#
_symmetry.space_group_name_H-M   'P 1'
#
loop_
_entity.id
_entity.type
_entity.pdbx_description
1 polymer ?
#
loop_
_entity_poly.entity_id
_entity_poly.type
_entity_poly.pdbx_seq_one_letter_code
_entity_poly.pdbx_strand_id
1 'polypeptide(L)'
;MAHAYTPGLRVTQHAVIHKERRLPLKGEVVVERGQAVRRDQVVARTELPGEVATLNLVNRLGTSPQELAGYMLKKEGDRIESGEPLAETKPFIRWFKTTVESPVSGTVESISPVTGQVILRQAPRPVEVLAYVDGVVEEVFAEEGVRVAARGAYIQGIFGVGGECWGALHLAVDTPDATAESLGPEVAGKIVVVGSLISAETVEQARQAGAVGLIGGGLRDSDLRDLLGRDLGVAITGTEQIGLTVVATEGFGRVAMARKTFDILQACAGMDASMAGATQIRAGVLRPEIIVPTAADKEEEEVRPGAEGLQVGDLLRVIRMPYFGRIGRVSDLPTELCAVESGARVRVLAVEFENGEQAVVPRANVELIEE
;
A
#
# COMPACT_ATOMS: atom_id res chain seq x y z
N MET A 1 19.55 2.07 -22.05
CA MET A 1 18.53 1.27 -22.77
C MET A 1 17.21 1.48 -22.06
N ALA A 2 16.24 2.13 -22.70
CA ALA A 2 14.92 2.33 -22.11
C ALA A 2 14.07 1.10 -22.41
N HIS A 3 13.95 0.22 -21.41
CA HIS A 3 13.04 -0.92 -21.43
C HIS A 3 11.62 -0.38 -21.65
N ALA A 4 10.90 -0.96 -22.60
CA ALA A 4 9.49 -0.68 -22.77
C ALA A 4 8.79 -1.14 -21.49
N TYR A 5 8.15 -0.21 -20.78
CA TYR A 5 7.28 -0.53 -19.66
C TYR A 5 6.03 -1.18 -20.25
N THR A 6 6.01 -2.50 -20.31
CA THR A 6 4.77 -3.25 -20.52
C THR A 6 4.08 -3.30 -19.16
N PRO A 7 2.95 -2.61 -18.94
CA PRO A 7 2.26 -2.60 -17.66
C PRO A 7 1.55 -3.95 -17.44
N GLY A 8 2.33 -5.01 -17.24
CA GLY A 8 1.87 -6.32 -16.77
C GLY A 8 1.99 -6.42 -15.26
N LEU A 9 1.15 -7.25 -14.64
CA LEU A 9 1.37 -7.67 -13.26
C LEU A 9 2.57 -8.61 -13.20
N ARG A 10 3.46 -8.41 -12.23
CA ARG A 10 4.57 -9.33 -12.00
C ARG A 10 4.11 -10.50 -11.12
N VAL A 11 4.21 -11.72 -11.65
CA VAL A 11 3.88 -12.96 -10.95
C VAL A 11 5.00 -13.96 -11.21
N THR A 12 5.83 -14.23 -10.19
CA THR A 12 6.99 -15.13 -10.31
C THR A 12 7.28 -15.85 -8.99
N GLN A 13 7.75 -17.09 -9.09
CA GLN A 13 8.17 -17.89 -7.94
C GLN A 13 9.54 -17.45 -7.38
N HIS A 14 10.38 -16.84 -8.23
CA HIS A 14 11.74 -16.47 -7.87
C HIS A 14 12.04 -15.03 -8.34
N ALA A 15 12.10 -14.12 -7.39
CA ALA A 15 12.48 -12.73 -7.61
C ALA A 15 13.44 -12.27 -6.51
N VAL A 16 14.36 -11.38 -6.88
CA VAL A 16 14.92 -10.41 -5.93
C VAL A 16 13.92 -9.25 -5.84
N ILE A 17 13.47 -8.99 -4.62
CA ILE A 17 12.41 -8.04 -4.28
C ILE A 17 13.04 -6.94 -3.45
N HIS A 18 12.90 -5.69 -3.89
CA HIS A 18 13.43 -4.54 -3.19
C HIS A 18 12.29 -3.73 -2.59
N LYS A 19 12.39 -3.42 -1.30
CA LYS A 19 11.39 -2.63 -0.55
C LYS A 19 12.05 -1.43 0.07
N GLU A 20 11.72 -0.25 -0.45
CA GLU A 20 12.07 1.01 0.19
C GLU A 20 11.14 1.28 1.36
N ARG A 21 11.74 1.48 2.53
CA ARG A 21 11.08 1.73 3.80
C ARG A 21 11.50 3.12 4.25
N ARG A 22 10.72 4.13 3.89
CA ARG A 22 11.04 5.56 4.11
C ARG A 22 10.12 6.21 5.13
N LEU A 23 10.70 7.08 5.94
CA LEU A 23 10.01 7.94 6.87
C LEU A 23 9.34 9.12 6.14
N PRO A 24 8.20 9.61 6.68
CA PRO A 24 7.52 10.80 6.12
C PRO A 24 8.28 12.11 6.40
N LEU A 25 9.18 12.11 7.39
CA LEU A 25 10.05 13.22 7.78
C LEU A 25 11.43 12.65 8.11
N LYS A 26 12.46 13.49 8.11
CA LYS A 26 13.77 13.12 8.63
C LYS A 26 13.66 12.55 10.04
N GLY A 27 14.46 11.53 10.34
CA GLY A 27 14.48 10.85 11.62
C GLY A 27 15.72 9.99 11.79
N GLU A 28 15.56 8.88 12.49
CA GLU A 28 16.63 7.95 12.81
C GLU A 28 16.44 6.64 12.03
N VAL A 29 17.49 6.18 11.35
CA VAL A 29 17.57 4.82 10.83
C VAL A 29 18.26 3.95 11.88
N VAL A 30 17.62 2.86 12.28
CA VAL A 30 18.02 2.05 13.46
C VAL A 30 18.65 0.71 13.10
N VAL A 31 18.98 0.53 11.82
CA VAL A 31 19.62 -0.66 11.26
C VAL A 31 20.75 -0.28 10.32
N GLU A 32 21.66 -1.21 10.09
CA GLU A 32 22.86 -0.98 9.27
C GLU A 32 22.79 -1.75 7.94
N ARG A 33 23.56 -1.28 6.95
CA ARG A 33 23.71 -1.99 5.67
C ARG A 33 24.29 -3.39 5.92
N GLY A 34 23.70 -4.40 5.27
CA GLY A 34 24.07 -5.81 5.40
C GLY A 34 23.38 -6.52 6.56
N GLN A 35 22.62 -5.81 7.41
CA GLN A 35 21.89 -6.42 8.51
C GLN A 35 20.70 -7.25 7.99
N ALA A 36 20.54 -8.46 8.51
CA ALA A 36 19.31 -9.25 8.34
C ALA A 36 18.20 -8.68 9.23
N VAL A 37 17.00 -8.51 8.68
CA VAL A 37 15.85 -7.92 9.38
C VAL A 37 14.63 -8.82 9.25
N ARG A 38 13.80 -8.83 10.29
CA ARG A 38 12.47 -9.46 10.26
C ARG A 38 11.42 -8.45 9.81
N ARG A 39 10.35 -8.92 9.17
CA ARG A 39 9.24 -8.10 8.65
C ARG A 39 8.61 -7.15 9.67
N ASP A 40 8.55 -7.57 10.93
CA ASP A 40 7.99 -6.84 12.08
C ASP A 40 9.03 -5.97 12.81
N GLN A 41 10.28 -5.96 12.36
CA GLN A 41 11.34 -5.16 12.95
C GLN A 41 11.24 -3.70 12.49
N VAL A 42 11.33 -2.76 13.43
CA VAL A 42 11.49 -1.34 13.15
C VAL A 42 12.84 -1.09 12.49
N VAL A 43 12.83 -0.46 11.32
CA VAL A 43 14.05 -0.11 10.57
C VAL A 43 14.36 1.38 10.58
N ALA A 44 13.34 2.22 10.77
CA ALA A 44 13.49 3.65 10.91
C ALA A 44 12.36 4.23 11.77
N ARG A 45 12.62 5.36 12.44
CA ARG A 45 11.63 6.05 13.26
C ARG A 45 11.80 7.57 13.23
N THR A 46 10.69 8.29 13.40
CA THR A 46 10.66 9.75 13.54
C THR A 46 9.50 10.17 14.44
N GLU A 47 9.42 11.45 14.80
CA GLU A 47 8.29 12.03 15.50
C GLU A 47 7.58 13.03 14.58
N LEU A 48 6.31 12.78 14.28
CA LEU A 48 5.48 13.77 13.60
C LEU A 48 5.12 14.88 14.58
N PRO A 49 5.19 16.15 14.15
CA PRO A 49 4.71 17.26 14.97
C PRO A 49 3.27 17.01 15.43
N GLY A 50 2.99 17.26 16.70
CA GLY A 50 1.63 17.14 17.23
C GLY A 50 0.66 18.11 16.55
N GLU A 51 -0.62 17.76 16.54
CA GLU A 51 -1.67 18.59 15.95
C GLU A 51 -1.75 19.95 16.64
N VAL A 52 -2.23 20.93 15.89
CA VAL A 52 -2.31 22.32 16.33
C VAL A 52 -3.76 22.70 16.58
N ALA A 53 -4.08 23.15 17.79
CA ALA A 53 -5.36 23.74 18.13
C ALA A 53 -5.21 25.26 18.25
N THR A 54 -6.01 26.01 17.49
CA THR A 54 -6.01 27.48 17.52
C THR A 54 -7.21 27.99 18.31
N LEU A 55 -6.97 28.86 19.28
CA LEU A 55 -8.00 29.51 20.09
C LEU A 55 -7.99 31.02 19.91
N ASN A 56 -9.14 31.60 19.59
CA ASN A 56 -9.31 33.05 19.66
C ASN A 56 -9.78 33.43 21.08
N LEU A 57 -8.84 33.71 21.97
CA LEU A 57 -9.15 34.04 23.37
C LEU A 57 -9.69 35.46 23.52
N VAL A 58 -9.33 36.37 22.62
CA VAL A 58 -9.85 37.76 22.60
C VAL A 58 -11.37 37.77 22.53
N ASN A 59 -11.93 37.00 21.59
CA ASN A 59 -13.37 36.87 21.41
C ASN A 59 -14.04 36.12 22.57
N ARG A 60 -13.37 35.11 23.13
CA ARG A 60 -13.93 34.32 24.25
C ARG A 60 -13.94 35.08 25.57
N LEU A 61 -12.96 35.95 25.81
CA LEU A 61 -12.81 36.74 27.04
C LEU A 61 -13.40 38.15 26.91
N GLY A 62 -13.74 38.60 25.69
CA GLY A 62 -14.24 39.95 25.42
C GLY A 62 -13.20 41.05 25.69
N THR A 63 -11.94 40.80 25.34
CA THR A 63 -10.80 41.70 25.63
C THR A 63 -10.17 42.24 24.33
N SER A 64 -9.02 42.92 24.43
CA SER A 64 -8.17 43.31 23.29
C SER A 64 -6.88 42.46 23.27
N PRO A 65 -6.21 42.32 22.11
CA PRO A 65 -4.95 41.58 22.01
C PRO A 65 -3.86 42.07 22.99
N GLN A 66 -3.81 43.38 23.26
CA GLN A 66 -2.83 44.01 24.16
C GLN A 66 -3.04 43.63 25.64
N GLU A 67 -4.28 43.36 26.01
CA GLU A 67 -4.66 43.02 27.40
C GLU A 67 -4.62 41.51 27.67
N LEU A 68 -4.64 40.69 26.61
CA LEU A 68 -4.74 39.23 26.71
C LEU A 68 -3.67 38.62 27.62
N ALA A 69 -2.43 39.11 27.54
CA ALA A 69 -1.32 38.63 28.38
C ALA A 69 -1.61 38.74 29.89
N GLY A 70 -2.42 39.72 30.32
CA GLY A 70 -2.81 39.90 31.72
C GLY A 70 -3.86 38.88 32.22
N TYR A 71 -4.57 38.23 31.29
CA TYR A 71 -5.60 37.22 31.56
C TYR A 71 -5.12 35.78 31.36
N MET A 72 -3.99 35.58 30.70
CA MET A 72 -3.39 34.25 30.53
C MET A 72 -2.93 33.68 31.87
N LEU A 73 -3.31 32.42 32.13
CA LEU A 73 -2.83 31.64 33.28
C LEU A 73 -1.59 30.81 32.92
N LYS A 74 -1.39 30.57 31.61
CA LYS A 74 -0.28 29.81 31.03
C LYS A 74 0.51 30.69 30.08
N LYS A 75 1.82 30.48 30.02
CA LYS A 75 2.76 31.17 29.14
C LYS A 75 3.21 30.26 28.01
N GLU A 76 3.77 30.85 26.96
CA GLU A 76 4.45 30.09 25.92
C GLU A 76 5.49 29.14 26.53
N GLY A 77 5.48 27.88 26.10
CA GLY A 77 6.29 26.80 26.65
C GLY A 77 5.67 26.03 27.82
N ASP A 78 4.58 26.51 28.43
CA ASP A 78 3.92 25.80 29.52
C ASP A 78 3.15 24.58 29.03
N ARG A 79 3.23 23.48 29.80
CA ARG A 79 2.38 22.31 29.61
C ARG A 79 0.95 22.57 30.08
N ILE A 80 0.01 21.97 29.35
CA ILE A 80 -1.43 22.06 29.60
C ILE A 80 -2.11 20.71 29.46
N GLU A 81 -3.17 20.51 30.23
CA GLU A 81 -4.08 19.36 30.09
C GLU A 81 -5.44 19.80 29.51
N SER A 82 -6.13 18.92 28.81
CA SER A 82 -7.50 19.17 28.36
C SER A 82 -8.42 19.43 29.56
N GLY A 83 -9.22 20.50 29.50
CA GLY A 83 -10.04 20.98 30.61
C GLY A 83 -9.30 21.86 31.62
N GLU A 84 -7.97 22.02 31.50
CA GLU A 84 -7.22 22.90 32.39
C GLU A 84 -7.49 24.39 32.07
N PRO A 85 -7.70 25.26 33.07
CA PRO A 85 -7.82 26.71 32.86
C PRO A 85 -6.60 27.31 32.15
N LEU A 86 -6.83 27.88 30.96
CA LEU A 86 -5.80 28.49 30.13
C LEU A 86 -5.71 30.01 30.32
N ALA A 87 -6.87 30.65 30.48
CA ALA A 87 -6.99 32.09 30.72
C ALA A 87 -8.27 32.39 31.51
N GLU A 88 -8.24 33.43 32.33
CA GLU A 88 -9.41 33.90 33.07
C GLU A 88 -9.46 35.42 33.20
N THR A 89 -10.68 35.97 33.20
CA THR A 89 -10.89 37.39 33.52
C THR A 89 -10.71 37.64 35.03
N LYS A 90 -10.35 38.88 35.40
CA LYS A 90 -10.13 39.29 36.80
C LYS A 90 -11.13 40.38 37.24
N PRO A 91 -12.45 40.10 37.30
CA PRO A 91 -13.45 41.09 37.70
C PRO A 91 -13.45 41.36 39.21
N PHE A 92 -13.91 42.54 39.62
CA PHE A 92 -14.08 42.91 41.03
C PHE A 92 -15.11 42.04 41.78
N ILE A 93 -16.07 41.46 41.05
CA ILE A 93 -17.09 40.55 41.59
C ILE A 93 -16.87 39.16 40.98
N ARG A 94 -16.51 38.17 41.81
CA ARG A 94 -16.09 36.82 41.39
C ARG A 94 -17.12 36.04 40.55
N TRP A 95 -18.41 36.33 40.69
CA TRP A 95 -19.47 35.69 39.90
C TRP A 95 -19.40 35.98 38.39
N PHE A 96 -18.78 37.10 37.98
CA PHE A 96 -18.62 37.45 36.56
C PHE A 96 -17.33 36.90 35.93
N LYS A 97 -16.65 35.97 36.60
CA LYS A 97 -15.38 35.40 36.11
C LYS A 97 -15.65 34.49 34.91
N THR A 98 -15.03 34.82 33.77
CA THR A 98 -14.99 33.94 32.60
C THR A 98 -13.69 33.17 32.64
N THR A 99 -13.77 31.84 32.56
CA THR A 99 -12.60 30.95 32.45
C THR A 99 -12.67 30.26 31.10
N VAL A 100 -11.56 30.28 30.36
CA VAL A 100 -11.42 29.50 29.13
C VAL A 100 -10.46 28.35 29.42
N GLU A 101 -10.96 27.14 29.25
CA GLU A 101 -10.20 25.91 29.43
C GLU A 101 -9.52 25.49 28.12
N SER A 102 -8.42 24.75 28.25
CA SER A 102 -7.75 24.16 27.11
C SER A 102 -8.61 23.05 26.49
N PRO A 103 -8.83 23.04 25.16
CA PRO A 103 -9.53 21.94 24.49
C PRO A 103 -8.66 20.68 24.36
N VAL A 104 -7.33 20.81 24.50
CA VAL A 104 -6.36 19.74 24.24
C VAL A 104 -5.29 19.67 25.33
N SER A 105 -4.68 18.50 25.50
CA SER A 105 -3.44 18.37 26.27
C SER A 105 -2.23 18.62 25.36
N GLY A 106 -1.22 19.32 25.86
CA GLY A 106 -0.06 19.70 25.06
C GLY A 106 0.78 20.82 25.68
N THR A 107 1.26 21.73 24.83
CA THR A 107 2.05 22.90 25.22
C THR A 107 1.45 24.16 24.59
N VAL A 108 1.52 25.29 25.29
CA VAL A 108 1.24 26.60 24.68
C VAL A 108 2.40 26.95 23.75
N GLU A 109 2.17 26.92 22.43
CA GLU A 109 3.21 27.18 21.45
C GLU A 109 3.42 28.67 21.23
N SER A 110 2.33 29.43 21.08
CA SER A 110 2.42 30.89 20.93
C SER A 110 1.16 31.60 21.38
N ILE A 111 1.33 32.86 21.80
CA ILE A 111 0.29 33.80 22.18
C ILE A 111 0.51 35.06 21.35
N SER A 112 -0.29 35.25 20.31
CA SER A 112 -0.12 36.37 19.37
C SER A 112 -0.53 37.70 20.02
N PRO A 113 0.37 38.70 20.18
CA PRO A 113 0.00 40.00 20.73
C PRO A 113 -0.78 40.88 19.74
N VAL A 114 -0.87 40.47 18.46
CA VAL A 114 -1.54 41.23 17.39
C VAL A 114 -2.97 40.73 17.19
N THR A 115 -3.16 39.42 17.10
CA THR A 115 -4.48 38.80 16.86
C THR A 115 -5.13 38.29 18.13
N GLY A 116 -4.36 38.11 19.21
CA GLY A 116 -4.75 37.44 20.46
C GLY A 116 -5.23 35.99 20.26
N GLN A 117 -4.76 35.37 19.19
CA GLN A 117 -4.86 33.93 19.01
C GLN A 117 -3.81 33.24 19.86
N VAL A 118 -4.21 32.14 20.49
CA VAL A 118 -3.32 31.23 21.21
C VAL A 118 -3.25 29.93 20.43
N ILE A 119 -2.03 29.51 20.12
CA ILE A 119 -1.73 28.27 19.42
C ILE A 119 -1.29 27.25 20.46
N LEU A 120 -1.98 26.13 20.50
CA LEU A 120 -1.67 24.99 21.36
C LEU A 120 -1.18 23.84 20.49
N ARG A 121 -0.10 23.20 20.91
CA ARG A 121 0.49 22.05 20.20
C ARG A 121 0.41 20.80 21.05
N GLN A 122 -0.23 19.76 20.53
CA GLN A 122 -0.24 18.45 21.18
C GLN A 122 1.15 17.81 21.20
N ALA A 123 1.32 16.77 22.01
CA ALA A 123 2.58 16.03 22.02
C ALA A 123 2.89 15.45 20.62
N PRO A 124 4.18 15.37 20.22
CA PRO A 124 4.57 14.69 18.99
C PRO A 124 4.08 13.24 18.96
N ARG A 125 3.79 12.73 17.76
CA ARG A 125 3.35 11.34 17.55
C ARG A 125 4.50 10.52 16.97
N PRO A 126 4.95 9.45 17.65
CA PRO A 126 5.98 8.59 17.10
C PRO A 126 5.47 7.88 15.83
N VAL A 127 6.34 7.77 14.84
CA VAL A 127 6.13 7.02 13.62
C VAL A 127 7.31 6.08 13.44
N GLU A 128 7.00 4.79 13.34
CA GLU A 128 7.96 3.75 13.06
C GLU A 128 7.64 3.14 11.71
N VAL A 129 8.69 2.82 10.95
CA VAL A 129 8.59 2.10 9.68
C VAL A 129 9.18 0.71 9.91
N LEU A 130 8.37 -0.30 9.64
CA LEU A 130 8.77 -1.71 9.72
C LEU A 130 9.50 -2.13 8.44
N ALA A 131 10.32 -3.18 8.54
CA ALA A 131 11.00 -3.79 7.41
C ALA A 131 10.03 -4.35 6.36
N TYR A 132 8.82 -4.75 6.78
CA TYR A 132 7.72 -5.30 5.98
C TYR A 132 8.00 -6.69 5.37
N VAL A 133 9.25 -7.03 5.08
CA VAL A 133 9.67 -8.35 4.59
C VAL A 133 10.87 -8.86 5.39
N ASP A 134 10.95 -10.17 5.56
CA ASP A 134 12.18 -10.81 6.04
C ASP A 134 13.23 -10.71 4.92
N GLY A 135 14.39 -10.13 5.23
CA GLY A 135 15.39 -9.84 4.21
C GLY A 135 16.67 -9.23 4.77
N VAL A 136 17.44 -8.60 3.90
CA VAL A 136 18.72 -7.96 4.22
C VAL A 136 18.68 -6.49 3.81
N VAL A 137 19.19 -5.60 4.66
CA VAL A 137 19.33 -4.17 4.34
C VAL A 137 20.38 -4.00 3.26
N GLU A 138 19.95 -3.70 2.03
CA GLU A 138 20.83 -3.51 0.87
C GLU A 138 21.46 -2.11 0.85
N GLU A 139 20.66 -1.10 1.23
CA GLU A 139 21.03 0.32 1.22
C GLU A 139 20.40 1.05 2.41
N VAL A 140 21.12 2.04 2.94
CA VAL A 140 20.64 2.96 3.99
C VAL A 140 20.55 4.36 3.40
N PHE A 141 19.37 4.97 3.49
CA PHE A 141 19.13 6.37 3.17
C PHE A 141 19.22 7.17 4.48
N ALA A 142 20.33 7.87 4.69
CA ALA A 142 20.59 8.59 5.95
C ALA A 142 19.41 9.50 6.34
N GLU A 143 18.98 9.39 7.61
CA GLU A 143 17.82 10.09 8.19
C GLU A 143 16.45 9.81 7.53
N GLU A 144 16.38 9.03 6.45
CA GLU A 144 15.16 8.81 5.68
C GLU A 144 14.64 7.38 5.78
N GLY A 145 15.51 6.37 5.80
CA GLY A 145 15.05 4.98 5.78
C GLY A 145 16.05 3.99 5.19
N VAL A 146 15.53 2.88 4.68
CA VAL A 146 16.34 1.78 4.12
C VAL A 146 15.72 1.17 2.88
N ARG A 147 16.52 0.45 2.09
CA ARG A 147 16.06 -0.53 1.11
C ARG A 147 16.33 -1.93 1.63
N VAL A 148 15.28 -2.73 1.82
CA VAL A 148 15.36 -4.14 2.20
C VAL A 148 15.26 -5.00 0.95
N ALA A 149 16.22 -5.90 0.75
CA ALA A 149 16.20 -6.89 -0.30
C ALA A 149 15.74 -8.24 0.28
N ALA A 150 14.77 -8.87 -0.39
CA ALA A 150 14.29 -10.21 -0.08
C ALA A 150 14.34 -11.07 -1.35
N ARG A 151 14.40 -12.38 -1.18
CA ARG A 151 14.32 -13.36 -2.29
C ARG A 151 13.13 -14.26 -2.07
N GLY A 152 12.39 -14.59 -3.12
CA GLY A 152 11.29 -15.54 -3.05
C GLY A 152 10.19 -15.25 -4.05
N ALA A 153 8.98 -15.74 -3.75
CA ALA A 153 7.83 -15.53 -4.61
C ALA A 153 7.32 -14.09 -4.52
N TYR A 154 6.94 -13.53 -5.67
CA TYR A 154 6.38 -12.20 -5.80
C TYR A 154 5.17 -12.21 -6.71
N ILE A 155 4.03 -11.79 -6.17
CA ILE A 155 2.75 -11.74 -6.86
C ILE A 155 2.17 -10.34 -6.71
N GLN A 156 1.86 -9.69 -7.83
CA GLN A 156 1.08 -8.46 -7.83
C GLN A 156 -0.39 -8.75 -8.16
N GLY A 157 -1.29 -8.17 -7.37
CA GLY A 157 -2.72 -8.19 -7.66
C GLY A 157 -3.15 -7.00 -8.52
N ILE A 158 -4.36 -7.07 -9.08
CA ILE A 158 -4.96 -5.94 -9.79
C ILE A 158 -5.44 -4.87 -8.82
N PHE A 159 -6.07 -5.30 -7.72
CA PHE A 159 -6.75 -4.42 -6.77
C PHE A 159 -6.70 -4.99 -5.35
N GLY A 160 -6.62 -4.12 -4.36
CA GLY A 160 -6.66 -4.48 -2.95
C GLY A 160 -7.11 -3.33 -2.06
N VAL A 161 -7.36 -3.66 -0.80
CA VAL A 161 -7.71 -2.72 0.28
C VAL A 161 -7.08 -3.17 1.59
N GLY A 162 -6.92 -2.24 2.52
CA GLY A 162 -6.25 -2.50 3.79
C GLY A 162 -4.73 -2.41 3.69
N GLY A 163 -4.09 -2.18 4.84
CA GLY A 163 -2.67 -1.89 4.94
C GLY A 163 -1.76 -3.10 4.75
N GLU A 164 -0.54 -2.97 5.25
CA GLU A 164 0.44 -4.06 5.30
C GLU A 164 0.04 -5.06 6.39
N CYS A 165 0.16 -6.36 6.09
CA CYS A 165 0.00 -7.45 7.03
C CYS A 165 0.99 -8.58 6.71
N TRP A 166 1.12 -9.54 7.63
CA TRP A 166 1.95 -10.72 7.43
C TRP A 166 1.40 -11.92 8.20
N GLY A 167 1.63 -13.12 7.68
CA GLY A 167 1.22 -14.37 8.31
C GLY A 167 1.49 -15.56 7.41
N ALA A 168 1.36 -16.77 7.95
CA ALA A 168 1.49 -17.99 7.17
C ALA A 168 0.38 -18.07 6.11
N LEU A 169 0.72 -18.51 4.89
CA LEU A 169 -0.24 -18.76 3.83
C LEU A 169 -1.08 -20.00 4.14
N HIS A 170 -2.39 -19.87 3.96
CA HIS A 170 -3.34 -20.96 4.11
C HIS A 170 -4.23 -21.07 2.88
N LEU A 171 -4.28 -22.23 2.25
CA LEU A 171 -5.22 -22.49 1.17
C LEU A 171 -6.53 -23.02 1.76
N ALA A 172 -7.62 -22.27 1.57
CA ALA A 172 -8.97 -22.70 1.92
C ALA A 172 -9.66 -23.45 0.77
N VAL A 173 -9.00 -23.58 -0.38
CA VAL A 173 -9.51 -24.22 -1.59
C VAL A 173 -8.43 -25.03 -2.30
N ASP A 174 -8.83 -26.08 -3.02
CA ASP A 174 -7.93 -26.95 -3.77
C ASP A 174 -7.72 -26.54 -5.24
N THR A 175 -8.63 -25.72 -5.79
CA THR A 175 -8.61 -25.28 -7.19
C THR A 175 -8.79 -23.76 -7.33
N PRO A 176 -8.24 -23.14 -8.40
CA PRO A 176 -8.31 -21.69 -8.59
C PRO A 176 -9.72 -21.13 -8.85
N ASP A 177 -10.64 -21.97 -9.32
CA ASP A 177 -12.03 -21.64 -9.64
C ASP A 177 -13.00 -21.87 -8.47
N ALA A 178 -12.60 -22.64 -7.46
CA ALA A 178 -13.39 -22.89 -6.26
C ALA A 178 -13.64 -21.62 -5.43
N THR A 179 -14.53 -21.71 -4.44
CA THR A 179 -14.77 -20.65 -3.46
C THR A 179 -14.79 -21.28 -2.09
N ALA A 180 -14.09 -20.66 -1.15
CA ALA A 180 -14.12 -21.11 0.25
C ALA A 180 -15.56 -21.08 0.78
N GLU A 181 -16.04 -22.23 1.25
CA GLU A 181 -17.41 -22.35 1.79
C GLU A 181 -17.53 -21.82 3.22
N SER A 182 -16.50 -22.05 4.04
CA SER A 182 -16.43 -21.56 5.42
C SER A 182 -14.99 -21.39 5.85
N LEU A 183 -14.75 -20.41 6.73
CA LEU A 183 -13.45 -20.19 7.38
C LEU A 183 -13.60 -20.35 8.90
N GLY A 184 -12.78 -21.20 9.50
CA GLY A 184 -12.81 -21.51 10.93
C GLY A 184 -11.57 -21.04 11.70
N PRO A 185 -11.44 -21.42 12.99
CA PRO A 185 -10.34 -20.97 13.85
C PRO A 185 -8.92 -21.29 13.33
N GLU A 186 -8.80 -22.23 12.40
CA GLU A 186 -7.53 -22.58 11.75
C GLU A 186 -6.89 -21.43 10.97
N VAL A 187 -7.64 -20.39 10.61
CA VAL A 187 -7.12 -19.23 9.84
C VAL A 187 -6.60 -18.08 10.71
N ALA A 188 -6.68 -18.20 12.04
CA ALA A 188 -6.22 -17.16 12.96
C ALA A 188 -4.74 -16.80 12.72
N GLY A 189 -4.45 -15.51 12.49
CA GLY A 189 -3.11 -15.00 12.21
C GLY A 189 -2.57 -15.32 10.81
N LYS A 190 -3.39 -15.85 9.89
CA LYS A 190 -2.95 -16.31 8.57
C LYS A 190 -3.45 -15.43 7.42
N ILE A 191 -2.78 -15.54 6.28
CA ILE A 191 -3.22 -14.99 5.01
C ILE A 191 -3.89 -16.12 4.22
N VAL A 192 -5.16 -15.97 3.88
CA VAL A 192 -5.98 -17.07 3.35
C VAL A 192 -6.25 -16.90 1.87
N VAL A 193 -6.00 -17.94 1.08
CA VAL A 193 -6.36 -18.03 -0.34
C VAL A 193 -7.75 -18.66 -0.45
N VAL A 194 -8.72 -17.88 -0.94
CA VAL A 194 -10.16 -18.25 -0.95
C VAL A 194 -10.70 -18.63 -2.33
N GLY A 195 -9.84 -18.67 -3.36
CA GLY A 195 -10.21 -19.07 -4.71
C GLY A 195 -10.75 -17.92 -5.56
N SER A 196 -11.85 -18.14 -6.28
CA SER A 196 -12.33 -17.26 -7.36
C SER A 196 -13.08 -15.99 -6.93
N LEU A 197 -13.51 -15.91 -5.67
CA LEU A 197 -14.29 -14.77 -5.18
C LEU A 197 -14.05 -14.50 -3.70
N ILE A 198 -13.79 -13.23 -3.39
CA ILE A 198 -13.80 -12.67 -2.05
C ILE A 198 -15.16 -11.99 -1.84
N SER A 199 -16.05 -12.64 -1.12
CA SER A 199 -17.39 -12.10 -0.81
C SER A 199 -17.40 -11.37 0.53
N ALA A 200 -18.39 -10.51 0.79
CA ALA A 200 -18.57 -9.87 2.10
C ALA A 200 -18.70 -10.90 3.23
N GLU A 201 -19.38 -12.03 2.97
CA GLU A 201 -19.51 -13.13 3.92
C GLU A 201 -18.14 -13.76 4.25
N THR A 202 -17.34 -14.05 3.22
CA THR A 202 -15.99 -14.61 3.40
C THR A 202 -15.09 -13.66 4.20
N VAL A 203 -15.19 -12.35 3.94
CA VAL A 203 -14.44 -11.32 4.68
C VAL A 203 -14.85 -11.30 6.15
N GLU A 204 -16.15 -11.34 6.44
CA GLU A 204 -16.62 -11.32 7.82
C GLU A 204 -16.27 -12.60 8.59
N GLN A 205 -16.39 -13.78 7.95
CA GLN A 205 -15.95 -15.04 8.54
C GLN A 205 -14.44 -15.01 8.85
N ALA A 206 -13.62 -14.54 7.90
CA ALA A 206 -12.18 -14.41 8.08
C ALA A 206 -11.84 -13.47 9.24
N ARG A 207 -12.54 -12.34 9.35
CA ARG A 207 -12.36 -11.35 10.43
C ARG A 207 -12.71 -11.94 11.80
N GLN A 208 -13.82 -12.67 11.89
CA GLN A 208 -14.24 -13.34 13.13
C GLN A 208 -13.29 -14.47 13.54
N ALA A 209 -12.75 -15.20 12.55
CA ALA A 209 -11.75 -16.24 12.77
C ALA A 209 -10.33 -15.71 13.04
N GLY A 210 -10.12 -14.39 12.92
CA GLY A 210 -8.84 -13.74 13.20
C GLY A 210 -7.81 -13.85 12.08
N ALA A 211 -8.22 -14.09 10.83
CA ALA A 211 -7.32 -13.99 9.68
C ALA A 211 -6.81 -12.55 9.51
N VAL A 212 -5.56 -12.41 9.08
CA VAL A 212 -4.94 -11.10 8.85
C VAL A 212 -5.07 -10.62 7.41
N GLY A 213 -5.37 -11.53 6.48
CA GLY A 213 -5.62 -11.15 5.10
C GLY A 213 -6.23 -12.23 4.23
N LEU A 214 -6.78 -11.80 3.09
CA LEU A 214 -7.45 -12.63 2.09
C LEU A 214 -6.89 -12.39 0.69
N ILE A 215 -6.72 -13.49 -0.05
CA ILE A 215 -6.31 -13.51 -1.45
C ILE A 215 -7.37 -14.26 -2.26
N GLY A 216 -7.85 -13.66 -3.34
CA GLY A 216 -8.78 -14.31 -4.26
C GLY A 216 -8.68 -13.78 -5.68
N GLY A 217 -9.33 -14.45 -6.61
CA GLY A 217 -9.33 -14.08 -8.03
C GLY A 217 -10.06 -12.76 -8.26
N GLY A 218 -11.24 -12.55 -7.67
CA GLY A 218 -11.90 -11.26 -7.74
C GLY A 218 -12.78 -10.92 -6.54
N LEU A 219 -13.30 -9.71 -6.53
CA LEU A 219 -14.27 -9.19 -5.56
C LEU A 219 -15.38 -8.40 -6.27
N ARG A 220 -16.60 -8.39 -5.75
CA ARG A 220 -17.67 -7.56 -6.35
C ARG A 220 -17.58 -6.14 -5.82
N ASP A 221 -17.98 -5.19 -6.67
CA ASP A 221 -18.10 -3.79 -6.25
C ASP A 221 -19.07 -3.61 -5.08
N SER A 222 -20.15 -4.39 -5.02
CA SER A 222 -21.07 -4.39 -3.87
C SER A 222 -20.41 -4.87 -2.58
N ASP A 223 -19.67 -5.98 -2.64
CA ASP A 223 -18.96 -6.52 -1.47
C ASP A 223 -17.90 -5.53 -0.96
N LEU A 224 -17.24 -4.82 -1.89
CA LEU A 224 -16.30 -3.75 -1.56
C LEU A 224 -16.97 -2.57 -0.86
N ARG A 225 -18.13 -2.12 -1.35
CA ARG A 225 -18.88 -1.03 -0.72
C ARG A 225 -19.31 -1.39 0.69
N ASP A 226 -19.78 -2.62 0.89
CA ASP A 226 -20.18 -3.12 2.20
C ASP A 226 -18.98 -3.18 3.16
N LEU A 227 -17.82 -3.63 2.66
CA LEU A 227 -16.57 -3.67 3.41
C LEU A 227 -16.06 -2.27 3.79
N LEU A 228 -16.15 -1.31 2.89
CA LEU A 228 -15.64 0.06 3.09
C LEU A 228 -16.63 0.98 3.81
N GLY A 229 -17.92 0.63 3.83
CA GLY A 229 -19.02 1.48 4.28
C GLY A 229 -19.26 2.72 3.41
N ARG A 230 -18.66 2.77 2.21
CA ARG A 230 -18.77 3.89 1.26
C ARG A 230 -18.38 3.45 -0.15
N ASP A 231 -18.81 4.23 -1.14
CA ASP A 231 -18.36 4.06 -2.53
C ASP A 231 -16.89 4.43 -2.69
N LEU A 232 -16.14 3.57 -3.38
CA LEU A 232 -14.74 3.84 -3.74
C LEU A 232 -14.69 4.82 -4.92
N GLY A 233 -14.67 6.13 -4.63
CA GLY A 233 -14.67 7.15 -5.68
C GLY A 233 -13.38 7.20 -6.51
N VAL A 234 -12.22 7.16 -5.85
CA VAL A 234 -10.90 7.08 -6.50
C VAL A 234 -10.20 5.87 -5.90
N ALA A 235 -9.70 4.96 -6.74
CA ALA A 235 -8.95 3.78 -6.29
C ALA A 235 -7.54 4.17 -5.80
N ILE A 236 -7.51 4.82 -4.63
CA ILE A 236 -6.36 5.04 -3.75
C ILE A 236 -6.73 4.35 -2.43
N THR A 237 -6.09 3.22 -2.16
CA THR A 237 -6.40 2.35 -1.02
C THR A 237 -5.14 2.04 -0.22
N GLY A 238 -5.27 1.30 0.88
CA GLY A 238 -4.18 0.84 1.73
C GLY A 238 -4.15 1.47 3.12
N THR A 239 -5.07 2.39 3.41
CA THR A 239 -5.17 3.06 4.72
C THR A 239 -6.47 2.72 5.45
N GLU A 240 -7.35 1.97 4.82
CA GLU A 240 -8.64 1.56 5.37
C GLU A 240 -8.46 0.61 6.55
N GLN A 241 -9.20 0.87 7.62
CA GLN A 241 -9.17 0.08 8.85
C GLN A 241 -10.32 -0.94 8.84
N ILE A 242 -10.22 -1.91 7.93
CA ILE A 242 -11.25 -2.94 7.70
C ILE A 242 -10.98 -4.26 8.46
N GLY A 243 -9.95 -4.29 9.32
CA GLY A 243 -9.62 -5.42 10.19
C GLY A 243 -8.77 -6.52 9.56
N LEU A 244 -8.61 -6.53 8.24
CA LEU A 244 -7.73 -7.44 7.50
C LEU A 244 -7.34 -6.82 6.14
N THR A 245 -6.34 -7.36 5.47
CA THR A 245 -5.94 -6.90 4.12
C THR A 245 -6.55 -7.80 3.03
N VAL A 246 -7.07 -7.22 1.95
CA VAL A 246 -7.68 -7.97 0.84
C VAL A 246 -6.92 -7.70 -0.45
N VAL A 247 -6.59 -8.75 -1.20
CA VAL A 247 -5.98 -8.67 -2.53
C VAL A 247 -6.74 -9.52 -3.54
N ALA A 248 -7.23 -8.89 -4.60
CA ALA A 248 -7.74 -9.57 -5.79
C ALA A 248 -6.69 -9.63 -6.90
N THR A 249 -6.41 -10.84 -7.36
CA THR A 249 -5.39 -11.09 -8.39
C THR A 249 -5.89 -10.79 -9.80
N GLU A 250 -7.18 -10.99 -10.07
CA GLU A 250 -7.83 -10.79 -11.38
C GLU A 250 -8.85 -9.62 -11.39
N GLY A 251 -8.99 -8.91 -10.27
CA GLY A 251 -9.77 -7.67 -10.19
C GLY A 251 -11.21 -7.87 -9.70
N PHE A 252 -12.20 -7.53 -10.54
CA PHE A 252 -13.60 -7.42 -10.12
C PHE A 252 -14.48 -8.53 -10.69
N GLY A 253 -15.40 -9.03 -9.86
CA GLY A 253 -16.32 -10.13 -10.18
C GLY A 253 -15.87 -11.48 -9.65
N ARG A 254 -16.60 -12.54 -10.01
CA ARG A 254 -16.17 -13.92 -9.76
C ARG A 254 -15.26 -14.33 -10.91
N VAL A 255 -13.98 -14.47 -10.64
CA VAL A 255 -12.97 -14.78 -11.65
C VAL A 255 -12.05 -15.84 -11.08
N ALA A 256 -11.87 -16.95 -11.77
CA ALA A 256 -10.89 -17.95 -11.37
C ALA A 256 -9.49 -17.33 -11.36
N MET A 257 -8.72 -17.58 -10.31
CA MET A 257 -7.34 -17.11 -10.24
C MET A 257 -6.53 -17.68 -11.40
N ALA A 258 -5.60 -16.91 -11.96
CA ALA A 258 -4.69 -17.43 -12.97
C ALA A 258 -3.94 -18.67 -12.43
N ARG A 259 -3.85 -19.73 -13.24
CA ARG A 259 -3.27 -21.01 -12.83
C ARG A 259 -1.87 -20.85 -12.25
N LYS A 260 -1.01 -20.06 -12.92
CA LYS A 260 0.34 -19.69 -12.47
C LYS A 260 0.34 -19.09 -11.07
N THR A 261 -0.55 -18.11 -10.79
CA THR A 261 -0.67 -17.46 -9.48
C THR A 261 -1.08 -18.47 -8.41
N PHE A 262 -2.08 -19.30 -8.70
CA PHE A 262 -2.56 -20.32 -7.76
C PHE A 262 -1.49 -21.38 -7.46
N ASP A 263 -0.78 -21.87 -8.48
CA ASP A 263 0.27 -22.88 -8.30
C ASP A 263 1.44 -22.33 -7.47
N ILE A 264 1.82 -21.05 -7.63
CA ILE A 264 2.83 -20.40 -6.77
C ILE A 264 2.34 -20.31 -5.32
N LEU A 265 1.11 -19.86 -5.09
CA LEU A 265 0.52 -19.77 -3.74
C LEU A 265 0.43 -21.16 -3.09
N GLN A 266 0.06 -22.18 -3.86
CA GLN A 266 0.03 -23.57 -3.43
C GLN A 266 1.41 -24.08 -3.04
N ALA A 267 2.44 -23.80 -3.85
CA ALA A 267 3.82 -24.17 -3.53
C ALA A 267 4.35 -23.45 -2.27
N CYS A 268 3.79 -22.30 -1.93
CA CYS A 268 4.13 -21.50 -0.75
C CYS A 268 3.24 -21.77 0.47
N ALA A 269 2.34 -22.76 0.40
CA ALA A 269 1.42 -23.07 1.49
C ALA A 269 2.16 -23.31 2.82
N GLY A 270 1.69 -22.68 3.89
CA GLY A 270 2.30 -22.77 5.22
C GLY A 270 3.55 -21.92 5.42
N MET A 271 4.10 -21.33 4.35
CA MET A 271 5.20 -20.36 4.47
C MET A 271 4.66 -19.00 4.90
N ASP A 272 5.49 -18.25 5.59
CA ASP A 272 5.20 -16.87 5.95
C ASP A 272 5.23 -15.94 4.75
N ALA A 273 4.18 -15.13 4.62
CA ALA A 273 4.07 -14.12 3.58
C ALA A 273 3.84 -12.73 4.18
N SER A 274 4.29 -11.71 3.45
CA SER A 274 3.95 -10.31 3.65
C SER A 274 3.01 -9.86 2.54
N MET A 275 1.97 -9.12 2.88
CA MET A 275 0.94 -8.70 1.92
C MET A 275 0.55 -7.24 2.15
N ALA A 276 0.34 -6.49 1.08
CA ALA A 276 -0.15 -5.11 1.13
C ALA A 276 -1.30 -4.92 0.15
N GLY A 277 -2.41 -4.35 0.64
CA GLY A 277 -3.60 -4.08 -0.17
C GLY A 277 -3.55 -2.73 -0.90
N ALA A 278 -2.55 -1.90 -0.63
CA ALA A 278 -2.47 -0.55 -1.18
C ALA A 278 -2.48 -0.55 -2.71
N THR A 279 -3.50 0.12 -3.28
CA THR A 279 -3.71 0.21 -4.73
C THR A 279 -3.82 1.68 -5.13
N GLN A 280 -3.09 2.06 -6.18
CA GLN A 280 -3.18 3.37 -6.81
C GLN A 280 -3.13 3.22 -8.32
N ILE A 281 -4.24 3.53 -8.99
CA ILE A 281 -4.38 3.29 -10.44
C ILE A 281 -3.85 4.45 -11.31
N ARG A 282 -3.69 5.65 -10.75
CA ARG A 282 -3.30 6.87 -11.49
C ARG A 282 -2.12 7.57 -10.81
N ALA A 283 -1.22 8.15 -11.61
CA ALA A 283 -0.03 8.90 -11.20
C ALA A 283 0.81 8.21 -10.11
N GLY A 284 1.87 7.47 -10.47
CA GLY A 284 2.62 6.66 -9.51
C GLY A 284 1.83 5.39 -9.17
N VAL A 285 1.69 4.50 -10.16
CA VAL A 285 0.90 3.27 -10.05
C VAL A 285 1.46 2.41 -8.91
N LEU A 286 0.61 2.12 -7.93
CA LEU A 286 0.89 1.17 -6.85
C LEU A 286 -0.04 -0.02 -7.00
N ARG A 287 0.52 -1.22 -6.97
CA ARG A 287 -0.24 -2.46 -7.01
C ARG A 287 -0.19 -3.13 -5.65
N PRO A 288 -1.28 -3.78 -5.23
CA PRO A 288 -1.23 -4.66 -4.09
C PRO A 288 -0.29 -5.82 -4.40
N GLU A 289 0.31 -6.37 -3.36
CA GLU A 289 1.36 -7.36 -3.52
C GLU A 289 1.36 -8.39 -2.42
N ILE A 290 1.86 -9.58 -2.77
CA ILE A 290 2.09 -10.71 -1.89
C ILE A 290 3.54 -11.14 -2.12
N ILE A 291 4.29 -11.24 -1.03
CA ILE A 291 5.70 -11.59 -1.02
C ILE A 291 5.87 -12.79 -0.10
N VAL A 292 6.47 -13.87 -0.59
CA VAL A 292 6.81 -15.04 0.23
C VAL A 292 8.33 -15.18 0.23
N PRO A 293 9.03 -14.66 1.25
CA PRO A 293 10.47 -14.80 1.34
C PRO A 293 10.88 -16.28 1.48
N THR A 294 11.87 -16.70 0.70
CA THR A 294 12.55 -17.99 0.87
C THR A 294 13.79 -17.77 1.73
N ALA A 295 14.06 -18.70 2.67
CA ALA A 295 15.30 -18.68 3.44
C ALA A 295 16.53 -18.66 2.49
N ALA A 296 17.55 -17.89 2.87
CA ALA A 296 18.74 -17.63 2.05
C ALA A 296 19.60 -18.87 1.74
N ASP A 297 19.29 -20.03 2.34
CA ASP A 297 20.09 -21.26 2.27
C ASP A 297 19.74 -22.19 1.10
N LYS A 298 18.79 -21.84 0.23
CA LYS A 298 18.62 -22.56 -1.03
C LYS A 298 19.65 -22.03 -2.02
N GLU A 299 20.62 -22.89 -2.33
CA GLU A 299 21.75 -22.69 -3.24
C GLU A 299 21.38 -21.86 -4.48
N GLU A 300 22.37 -21.09 -4.92
CA GLU A 300 22.36 -20.22 -6.09
C GLU A 300 21.93 -20.98 -7.36
N GLU A 301 20.64 -21.05 -7.63
CA GLU A 301 20.21 -20.88 -9.01
C GLU A 301 20.45 -19.41 -9.32
N GLU A 302 21.50 -19.15 -10.10
CA GLU A 302 21.64 -17.92 -10.86
C GLU A 302 20.30 -17.67 -11.55
N VAL A 303 19.48 -16.80 -10.95
CA VAL A 303 18.45 -16.09 -11.67
C VAL A 303 19.23 -15.23 -12.66
N ARG A 304 19.47 -15.80 -13.85
CA ARG A 304 19.83 -15.03 -15.03
C ARG A 304 18.88 -13.85 -15.04
N PRO A 305 19.35 -12.62 -15.23
CA PRO A 305 18.47 -11.47 -15.30
C PRO A 305 17.49 -11.70 -16.46
N GLY A 306 16.30 -12.23 -16.14
CA GLY A 306 15.14 -12.34 -17.02
C GLY A 306 14.55 -10.95 -17.20
N ALA A 307 15.35 -10.07 -17.78
CA ALA A 307 14.99 -8.76 -18.28
C ALA A 307 15.67 -8.55 -19.63
N GLU A 308 15.78 -9.62 -20.42
CA GLU A 308 15.85 -9.42 -21.87
C GLU A 308 14.43 -9.00 -22.27
N GLY A 309 14.27 -7.78 -22.77
CA GLY A 309 12.96 -7.31 -23.23
C GLY A 309 12.39 -8.21 -24.32
N LEU A 310 11.12 -8.00 -24.67
CA LEU A 310 10.37 -8.74 -25.71
C LEU A 310 11.29 -9.22 -26.85
N GLN A 311 11.37 -10.53 -27.05
CA GLN A 311 12.19 -11.22 -28.06
C GLN A 311 11.32 -11.80 -29.17
N VAL A 312 11.93 -12.07 -30.32
CA VAL A 312 11.29 -12.84 -31.39
C VAL A 312 11.06 -14.26 -30.88
N GLY A 313 9.84 -14.76 -31.04
CA GLY A 313 9.40 -16.06 -30.55
C GLY A 313 8.57 -16.01 -29.26
N ASP A 314 8.61 -14.91 -28.50
CA ASP A 314 7.86 -14.75 -27.26
C ASP A 314 6.35 -14.89 -27.50
N LEU A 315 5.67 -15.55 -26.57
CA LEU A 315 4.21 -15.65 -26.58
C LEU A 315 3.61 -14.39 -25.94
N LEU A 316 2.57 -13.84 -26.58
CA LEU A 316 1.90 -12.64 -26.10
C LEU A 316 0.39 -12.68 -26.32
N ARG A 317 -0.32 -11.86 -25.56
CA ARG A 317 -1.75 -11.56 -25.77
C ARG A 317 -1.91 -10.09 -26.15
N VAL A 318 -2.72 -9.81 -27.16
CA VAL A 318 -3.05 -8.42 -27.53
C VAL A 318 -4.14 -7.89 -26.60
N ILE A 319 -3.88 -6.75 -25.95
CA ILE A 319 -4.75 -6.15 -24.93
C ILE A 319 -5.52 -4.92 -25.46
N ARG A 320 -5.52 -4.68 -26.77
CA ARG A 320 -6.28 -3.60 -27.43
C ARG A 320 -6.91 -4.05 -28.74
N MET A 321 -8.01 -3.39 -29.12
CA MET A 321 -8.60 -3.50 -30.46
C MET A 321 -7.58 -3.11 -31.54
N PRO A 322 -7.65 -3.68 -32.75
CA PRO A 322 -8.70 -4.59 -33.24
C PRO A 322 -8.48 -6.07 -32.87
N TYR A 323 -7.32 -6.42 -32.31
CA TYR A 323 -6.95 -7.82 -32.05
C TYR A 323 -7.12 -8.25 -30.58
N PHE A 324 -7.93 -7.52 -29.81
CA PHE A 324 -8.09 -7.74 -28.37
C PHE A 324 -8.37 -9.20 -28.02
N GLY A 325 -7.62 -9.74 -27.06
CA GLY A 325 -7.73 -11.11 -26.57
C GLY A 325 -7.04 -12.17 -27.43
N ARG A 326 -6.57 -11.84 -28.64
CA ARG A 326 -5.87 -12.80 -29.51
C ARG A 326 -4.46 -13.07 -28.98
N ILE A 327 -4.07 -14.34 -29.05
CA ILE A 327 -2.75 -14.84 -28.64
C ILE A 327 -1.94 -15.11 -29.90
N GLY A 328 -0.67 -14.72 -29.88
CA GLY A 328 0.26 -14.97 -30.97
C GLY A 328 1.71 -14.93 -30.49
N ARG A 329 2.62 -15.24 -31.40
CA ARG A 329 4.07 -15.17 -31.16
C ARG A 329 4.68 -13.97 -31.85
N VAL A 330 5.69 -13.38 -31.24
CA VAL A 330 6.46 -12.29 -31.86
C VAL A 330 7.19 -12.84 -33.07
N SER A 331 6.85 -12.37 -34.27
CA SER A 331 7.53 -12.75 -35.51
C SER A 331 8.65 -11.80 -35.89
N ASP A 332 8.55 -10.52 -35.54
CA ASP A 332 9.58 -9.52 -35.78
C ASP A 332 9.52 -8.33 -34.80
N LEU A 333 10.66 -7.66 -34.60
CA LEU A 333 10.82 -6.51 -33.73
C LEU A 333 11.46 -5.32 -34.46
N PRO A 334 10.68 -4.58 -35.26
CA PRO A 334 11.18 -3.40 -35.95
C PRO A 334 11.81 -2.41 -34.95
N THR A 335 13.01 -1.93 -35.30
CA THR A 335 13.75 -0.93 -34.51
C THR A 335 13.28 0.49 -34.77
N GLU A 336 12.69 0.74 -35.95
CA GLU A 336 12.18 2.04 -36.35
C GLU A 336 10.77 2.28 -35.79
N LEU A 337 10.43 3.55 -35.55
CA LEU A 337 9.08 3.93 -35.14
C LEU A 337 8.13 3.86 -36.33
N CYS A 338 7.04 3.12 -36.20
CA CYS A 338 6.02 3.01 -37.23
C CYS A 338 4.88 3.99 -36.96
N ALA A 339 4.33 4.58 -38.02
CA ALA A 339 3.10 5.35 -37.93
C ALA A 339 1.92 4.39 -37.77
N VAL A 340 1.14 4.57 -36.70
CA VAL A 340 -0.11 3.83 -36.47
C VAL A 340 -1.31 4.66 -36.92
N GLU A 341 -2.50 4.07 -36.99
CA GLU A 341 -3.73 4.71 -37.49
C GLU A 341 -4.04 6.06 -36.83
N SER A 342 -3.63 6.27 -35.58
CA SER A 342 -3.79 7.54 -34.86
C SER A 342 -2.82 8.65 -35.32
N GLY A 343 -1.93 8.38 -36.28
CA GLY A 343 -0.87 9.27 -36.74
C GLY A 343 0.35 9.34 -35.82
N ALA A 344 0.30 8.70 -34.64
CA ALA A 344 1.43 8.63 -33.73
C ALA A 344 2.54 7.72 -34.26
N ARG A 345 3.80 8.09 -33.99
CA ARG A 345 4.98 7.24 -34.28
C ARG A 345 5.36 6.47 -33.03
N VAL A 346 5.11 5.17 -33.01
CA VAL A 346 5.31 4.32 -31.84
C VAL A 346 6.16 3.11 -32.19
N ARG A 347 6.77 2.50 -31.17
CA ARG A 347 7.42 1.20 -31.34
C ARG A 347 6.34 0.14 -31.51
N VAL A 348 6.51 -0.69 -32.52
CA VAL A 348 5.62 -1.80 -32.83
C VAL A 348 6.37 -3.13 -32.72
N LEU A 349 5.62 -4.22 -32.83
CA LEU A 349 6.10 -5.57 -33.02
C LEU A 349 5.19 -6.25 -34.04
N ALA A 350 5.73 -7.20 -34.80
CA ALA A 350 4.93 -8.08 -35.64
C ALA A 350 4.54 -9.32 -34.84
N VAL A 351 3.27 -9.69 -34.89
CA VAL A 351 2.70 -10.88 -34.26
C VAL A 351 2.23 -11.82 -35.34
N GLU A 352 2.54 -13.10 -35.20
CA GLU A 352 1.87 -14.18 -35.91
C GLU A 352 0.87 -14.86 -34.98
N PHE A 353 -0.40 -14.80 -35.34
CA PHE A 353 -1.48 -15.46 -34.60
C PHE A 353 -1.60 -16.93 -35.00
N GLU A 354 -2.25 -17.76 -34.18
CA GLU A 354 -2.40 -19.21 -34.42
C GLU A 354 -3.06 -19.56 -35.76
N ASN A 355 -3.88 -18.66 -36.31
CA ASN A 355 -4.51 -18.84 -37.62
C ASN A 355 -3.58 -18.49 -38.81
N GLY A 356 -2.30 -18.20 -38.57
CA GLY A 356 -1.31 -17.79 -39.56
C GLY A 356 -1.43 -16.33 -40.01
N GLU A 357 -2.35 -15.56 -39.43
CA GLU A 357 -2.50 -14.13 -39.72
C GLU A 357 -1.36 -13.35 -39.05
N GLN A 358 -0.72 -12.45 -39.80
CA GLN A 358 0.29 -11.54 -39.27
C GLN A 358 -0.28 -10.14 -39.06
N ALA A 359 0.04 -9.52 -37.93
CA ALA A 359 -0.36 -8.16 -37.63
C ALA A 359 0.78 -7.35 -36.99
N VAL A 360 0.79 -6.04 -37.24
CA VAL A 360 1.71 -5.10 -36.59
C VAL A 360 0.95 -4.40 -35.48
N VAL A 361 1.41 -4.55 -34.23
CA VAL A 361 0.76 -3.98 -33.06
C VAL A 361 1.73 -3.11 -32.26
N PRO A 362 1.28 -2.00 -31.65
CA PRO A 362 2.11 -1.23 -30.72
C PRO A 362 2.60 -2.12 -29.57
N ARG A 363 3.86 -1.97 -29.16
CA ARG A 363 4.41 -2.77 -28.04
C ARG A 363 3.64 -2.54 -26.73
N ALA A 364 3.05 -1.37 -26.55
CA ALA A 364 2.21 -1.04 -25.39
C ALA A 364 0.83 -1.72 -25.40
N ASN A 365 0.45 -2.35 -26.52
CA ASN A 365 -0.85 -2.99 -26.72
C ASN A 365 -0.78 -4.52 -26.59
N VAL A 366 0.34 -5.05 -26.11
CA VAL A 366 0.50 -6.47 -25.84
C VAL A 366 0.94 -6.69 -24.40
N GLU A 367 0.65 -7.86 -23.87
CA GLU A 367 1.26 -8.36 -22.64
C GLU A 367 1.95 -9.68 -22.94
N LEU A 368 3.14 -9.89 -22.37
CA LEU A 368 3.88 -11.14 -22.50
C LEU A 368 3.18 -12.23 -21.69
N ILE A 369 3.05 -13.41 -22.28
CA ILE A 369 2.65 -14.62 -21.59
C ILE A 369 3.95 -15.34 -21.24
N GLU A 370 4.40 -15.20 -20.00
CA GLU A 370 5.53 -15.97 -19.47
C GLU A 370 5.04 -17.40 -19.17
N GLU A 371 5.60 -18.39 -19.88
CA GLU A 371 5.46 -19.82 -19.52
C GLU A 371 5.98 -20.10 -18.10
#